data_AF-A0A818I4W8-F1
#
_entry.id   AF-A0A818I4W8-F1
#
_cell.length_a   1.000
_cell.length_b   1.000
_cell.length_c   1.000
_cell.angle_alpha   90.00
_cell.angle_beta   90.00
_cell.angle_gamma   90.00
#
_symmetry.space_group_name_H-M   'P 1'
#
loop_
_entity.id
_entity.type
_entity.pdbx_description
1 polymer ?
#
loop_
_entity_poly.entity_id
_entity_poly.type
_entity_poly.pdbx_seq_one_letter_code
_entity_poly.pdbx_strand_id
1 'polypeptide(L)'
;LRIKIILIPSLRDIHHDSIYPLCPFSINENKDSTIFYGCEPSVLSMDGLQCAITSTDILCHLSSEEISLNQTTERMCRLIRHLFQQHSFYPLIPPNESVSIEYEQAIEYAKIDSLPHLFITSSDLRPFIKVRQKYKHLISSA
;
A
#
# COMPACT_ATOMS: atom_id res chain seq x y z
N LEU A 1 20.03 -13.33 16.50
CA LEU A 1 18.81 -12.89 15.82
C LEU A 1 18.92 -13.29 14.35
N ARG A 2 18.00 -14.10 13.82
CA ARG A 2 17.96 -14.42 12.39
C ARG A 2 16.98 -13.45 11.73
N ILE A 3 17.49 -12.48 10.98
CA ILE A 3 16.68 -11.45 10.31
C ILE A 3 16.13 -12.05 9.02
N LYS A 4 14.83 -11.87 8.77
CA LYS A 4 14.20 -12.16 7.48
C LYS A 4 14.01 -10.85 6.75
N ILE A 5 14.28 -10.85 5.45
CA ILE A 5 14.18 -9.68 4.57
C ILE A 5 13.07 -9.94 3.57
N ILE A 6 12.24 -8.94 3.32
CA ILE A 6 11.22 -8.99 2.27
C ILE A 6 11.54 -7.86 1.30
N LEU A 7 11.78 -8.21 0.04
CA LEU A 7 12.06 -7.28 -1.04
C LEU A 7 10.79 -7.11 -1.88
N ILE A 8 10.32 -5.86 -1.96
CA ILE A 8 9.18 -5.43 -2.77
C ILE A 8 9.73 -4.46 -3.81
N PRO A 9 9.44 -4.65 -5.11
CA PRO A 9 9.93 -3.76 -6.16
C PRO A 9 9.26 -2.38 -6.10
N SER A 10 9.84 -1.42 -6.81
CA SER A 10 9.30 -0.10 -7.06
C SER A 10 9.26 0.20 -8.54
N LEU A 11 8.28 1.01 -8.96
CA LEU A 11 8.22 1.58 -10.31
C LEU A 11 9.47 2.44 -10.64
N ARG A 12 10.29 2.77 -9.64
CA ARG A 12 11.54 3.52 -9.78
C ARG A 12 12.77 2.61 -9.91
N ASP A 13 12.62 1.29 -9.83
CA ASP A 13 13.73 0.35 -10.00
C ASP A 13 14.09 0.23 -11.49
N ILE A 14 15.16 0.90 -11.90
CA ILE A 14 15.62 0.97 -13.30
C ILE A 14 15.88 -0.40 -13.97
N HIS A 15 16.11 -1.44 -13.16
CA HIS A 15 16.43 -2.79 -13.61
C HIS A 15 15.21 -3.72 -13.62
N HIS A 16 14.02 -3.19 -13.39
CA HIS A 16 12.76 -3.93 -13.35
C HIS A 16 11.72 -3.30 -14.28
N ASP A 17 10.70 -4.07 -14.65
CA ASP A 17 9.57 -3.53 -15.40
C ASP A 17 8.93 -2.38 -14.60
N SER A 18 8.45 -1.35 -15.30
CA SER A 18 7.90 -0.13 -14.68
C SER A 18 6.41 0.04 -14.99
N ILE A 19 5.66 -1.06 -14.97
CA ILE A 19 4.21 -1.08 -15.24
C ILE A 19 3.50 -1.72 -14.04
N TYR A 20 2.69 -0.95 -13.32
CA TYR A 20 1.99 -1.40 -12.13
C TYR A 20 0.80 -2.32 -12.49
N PRO A 21 0.56 -3.43 -11.75
CA PRO A 21 1.36 -3.97 -10.64
C PRO A 21 2.62 -4.72 -11.11
N LEU A 22 3.63 -4.80 -10.24
CA LEU A 22 4.92 -5.43 -10.55
C LEU A 22 5.04 -6.85 -9.97
N CYS A 23 5.64 -7.74 -10.76
CA CYS A 23 6.06 -9.06 -10.31
C CYS A 23 7.20 -8.99 -9.28
N PRO A 24 7.43 -10.03 -8.45
CA PRO A 24 8.59 -10.07 -7.58
C PRO A 24 9.90 -10.07 -8.37
N PHE A 25 10.99 -9.60 -7.76
CA PHE A 25 12.32 -9.70 -8.37
C PHE A 25 12.69 -11.14 -8.72
N SER A 26 13.21 -11.34 -9.93
CA SER A 26 13.69 -12.64 -10.43
C SER A 26 15.21 -12.74 -10.27
N ILE A 27 15.67 -13.07 -9.06
CA ILE A 27 17.10 -13.23 -8.76
C ILE A 27 17.49 -14.71 -8.89
N ASN A 28 18.38 -15.01 -9.84
CA ASN A 28 18.81 -16.37 -10.19
C ASN A 28 19.94 -16.93 -9.31
N GLU A 29 20.54 -16.11 -8.43
CA GLU A 29 21.69 -16.52 -7.61
C GLU A 29 21.27 -16.95 -6.20
N ASN A 30 21.87 -18.06 -5.72
CA ASN A 30 21.82 -18.61 -4.36
C ASN A 30 20.69 -18.05 -3.48
N LYS A 31 19.50 -18.66 -3.58
CA LYS A 31 18.32 -18.32 -2.78
C LYS A 31 18.64 -18.46 -1.29
N ASP A 32 19.10 -17.38 -0.68
CA ASP A 32 19.21 -17.30 0.77
C ASP A 32 17.81 -17.45 1.35
N SER A 33 17.62 -18.50 2.14
CA SER A 33 16.39 -18.81 2.87
C SER A 33 15.88 -17.67 3.76
N THR A 34 16.67 -16.62 4.01
CA THR A 34 16.25 -15.44 4.77
C THR A 34 15.61 -14.34 3.94
N ILE A 35 15.70 -14.38 2.60
CA ILE A 35 15.16 -13.34 1.71
C ILE A 35 13.90 -13.85 1.01
N PHE A 36 12.83 -13.08 1.11
CA PHE A 36 11.55 -13.30 0.47
C PHE A 36 11.31 -12.19 -0.54
N TYR A 37 10.70 -12.51 -1.67
CA TYR A 37 10.41 -11.56 -2.74
C TYR A 37 8.89 -11.47 -2.90
N GLY A 38 8.33 -10.27 -2.83
CA GLY A 38 6.91 -10.01 -3.02
C GLY A 38 6.65 -9.10 -4.23
N CYS A 39 5.40 -9.07 -4.67
CA CYS A 39 4.92 -8.18 -5.72
C CYS A 39 4.77 -6.74 -5.22
N GLU A 40 4.64 -5.78 -6.15
CA GLU A 40 4.15 -4.42 -5.86
C GLU A 40 2.76 -4.23 -6.48
N PRO A 41 1.71 -3.98 -5.68
CA PRO A 41 1.68 -4.01 -4.21
C PRO A 41 1.64 -5.47 -3.71
N SER A 42 1.70 -5.67 -2.39
CA SER A 42 1.53 -7.00 -1.79
C SER A 42 0.81 -6.98 -0.44
N VAL A 43 0.12 -8.09 -0.16
CA VAL A 43 -0.39 -8.40 1.19
C VAL A 43 0.34 -9.64 1.69
N LEU A 44 0.99 -9.50 2.85
CA LEU A 44 1.84 -10.53 3.44
C LEU A 44 1.26 -10.96 4.78
N SER A 45 1.31 -12.26 5.07
CA SER A 45 0.94 -12.81 6.38
C SER A 45 2.20 -13.08 7.20
N MET A 46 2.39 -12.33 8.29
CA MET A 46 3.50 -12.51 9.23
C MET A 46 2.93 -12.89 10.59
N ASP A 47 3.09 -14.15 10.99
CA ASP A 47 2.56 -14.69 12.25
C ASP A 47 1.06 -14.40 12.45
N GLY A 48 0.28 -14.48 11.36
CA GLY A 48 -1.16 -14.20 11.35
C GLY A 48 -1.54 -12.73 11.15
N LEU A 49 -0.57 -11.81 11.14
CA LEU A 49 -0.78 -10.40 10.83
C LEU A 49 -0.75 -10.18 9.32
N GLN A 50 -1.91 -9.80 8.77
CA GLN A 50 -2.04 -9.29 7.40
C GLN A 50 -1.44 -7.88 7.29
N CYS A 51 -0.34 -7.77 6.56
CA CYS A 51 0.37 -6.52 6.30
C CYS A 51 0.27 -6.18 4.81
N ALA A 52 -0.43 -5.09 4.49
CA ALA A 52 -0.53 -4.54 3.15
C ALA A 52 0.62 -3.56 2.93
N ILE A 53 1.34 -3.71 1.83
CA ILE A 53 2.57 -2.98 1.53
C ILE A 53 2.50 -2.46 0.09
N THR A 54 2.88 -1.21 -0.11
CA THR A 54 3.05 -0.62 -1.44
C THR A 54 4.24 0.35 -1.44
N SER A 55 5.06 0.27 -2.48
CA SER A 55 6.17 1.19 -2.77
C SER A 55 5.73 2.38 -3.65
N THR A 56 4.53 2.31 -4.23
CA THR A 56 3.94 3.39 -5.02
C THR A 56 3.41 4.49 -4.09
N ASP A 57 3.73 5.76 -4.38
CA ASP A 57 3.37 6.90 -3.52
C ASP A 57 1.92 7.36 -3.70
N ILE A 58 0.99 6.41 -3.54
CA ILE A 58 -0.45 6.63 -3.71
C ILE A 58 -0.97 7.70 -2.74
N LEU A 59 -0.40 7.84 -1.54
CA LEU A 59 -0.83 8.88 -0.61
C LEU A 59 -0.46 10.27 -1.10
N CYS A 60 0.74 10.48 -1.65
CA CYS A 60 1.10 11.76 -2.25
C CYS A 60 0.22 12.06 -3.47
N HIS A 61 -0.01 11.07 -4.34
CA HIS A 61 -0.84 11.22 -5.55
C HIS A 61 -2.30 11.55 -5.20
N LEU A 62 -2.91 10.83 -4.27
CA LEU A 62 -4.26 11.17 -3.79
C LEU A 62 -4.27 12.55 -3.12
N SER A 63 -3.18 12.94 -2.45
CA SER A 63 -3.14 14.23 -1.79
C SER A 63 -3.18 15.40 -2.77
N SER A 64 -2.63 15.28 -3.98
CA SER A 64 -2.67 16.35 -4.98
C SER A 64 -4.04 16.51 -5.62
N GLU A 65 -4.81 15.42 -5.70
CA GLU A 65 -6.12 15.38 -6.38
C GLU A 65 -7.33 15.44 -5.42
N GLU A 66 -7.15 15.22 -4.12
CA GLU A 66 -8.26 15.20 -3.15
C GLU A 66 -8.87 16.59 -2.95
N ILE A 67 -10.21 16.65 -2.99
CA ILE A 67 -11.00 17.80 -2.57
C ILE A 67 -11.80 17.41 -1.34
N SER A 68 -11.73 18.22 -0.27
CA SER A 68 -12.46 17.99 0.96
C SER A 68 -13.16 19.25 1.46
N LEU A 69 -14.45 19.12 1.79
CA LEU A 69 -15.19 20.16 2.49
C LEU A 69 -14.94 20.12 4.02
N ASN A 70 -14.51 18.96 4.55
CA ASN A 70 -14.40 18.71 5.99
C ASN A 70 -12.97 18.83 6.50
N GLN A 71 -12.56 20.05 6.86
CA GLN A 71 -11.24 20.33 7.43
C GLN A 71 -11.02 19.74 8.84
N THR A 72 -12.08 19.30 9.51
CA THR A 72 -12.02 18.73 10.87
C THR A 72 -11.43 17.34 10.94
N THR A 73 -11.52 16.58 9.84
CA THR A 73 -10.89 15.27 9.76
C THR A 73 -9.41 15.45 9.40
N GLU A 74 -8.56 14.57 9.90
CA GLU A 74 -7.13 14.64 9.56
C GLU A 74 -6.93 14.11 8.13
N ARG A 75 -6.16 14.85 7.32
CA ARG A 75 -6.00 14.60 5.88
C ARG A 75 -5.49 13.19 5.59
N MET A 76 -4.41 12.75 6.24
CA MET A 76 -3.84 11.42 5.97
C MET A 76 -4.82 10.30 6.31
N CYS A 77 -5.55 10.42 7.42
CA CYS A 77 -6.62 9.46 7.75
C CYS A 77 -7.71 9.40 6.67
N ARG A 78 -8.08 10.52 6.04
CA ARG A 78 -9.03 10.51 4.92
C ARG A 78 -8.44 9.82 3.69
N LEU A 79 -7.22 10.17 3.29
CA LEU A 79 -6.57 9.57 2.13
C LEU A 79 -6.52 8.05 2.29
N ILE A 80 -6.01 7.54 3.41
CA ILE A 80 -5.97 6.10 3.72
C ILE A 80 -7.36 5.44 3.66
N ARG A 81 -8.40 6.15 4.13
CA ARG A 81 -9.77 5.65 4.07
C ARG A 81 -10.25 5.46 2.63
N HIS A 82 -9.82 6.30 1.67
CA HIS A 82 -10.17 6.12 0.26
C HIS A 82 -9.64 4.78 -0.28
N LEU A 83 -8.38 4.41 0.01
CA LEU A 83 -7.82 3.12 -0.41
C LEU A 83 -8.68 1.94 0.09
N PHE A 84 -9.00 1.93 1.39
CA PHE A 84 -9.75 0.82 1.98
C PHE A 84 -11.22 0.77 1.55
N GLN A 85 -11.87 1.92 1.35
CA GLN A 85 -13.26 1.94 0.87
C GLN A 85 -13.38 1.57 -0.60
N GLN A 86 -12.35 1.86 -1.39
CA GLN A 86 -12.29 1.50 -2.80
C GLN A 86 -11.65 0.13 -3.05
N HIS A 87 -11.27 -0.59 -1.99
CA HIS A 87 -10.69 -1.93 -2.06
C HIS A 87 -9.50 -2.02 -3.03
N SER A 88 -8.69 -0.97 -3.11
CA SER A 88 -7.58 -0.88 -4.06
C SER A 88 -6.38 -0.19 -3.44
N PHE A 89 -5.20 -0.71 -3.74
CA PHE A 89 -3.92 -0.05 -3.43
C PHE A 89 -3.71 1.22 -4.27
N TYR A 90 -4.37 1.35 -5.42
CA TYR A 90 -4.25 2.52 -6.29
C TYR A 90 -5.63 2.90 -6.88
N PRO A 91 -6.49 3.59 -6.11
CA PRO A 91 -7.84 3.94 -6.57
C PRO A 91 -7.94 5.20 -7.44
N LEU A 92 -6.83 5.93 -7.65
CA LEU A 92 -6.84 7.20 -8.38
C LEU A 92 -6.86 6.94 -9.90
N ILE A 93 -7.88 7.46 -10.59
CA ILE A 93 -8.03 7.36 -12.05
C ILE A 93 -8.39 8.74 -12.61
N PRO A 94 -7.68 9.24 -13.65
CA PRO A 94 -6.48 8.66 -14.25
C PRO A 94 -5.30 8.59 -13.26
N PRO A 95 -4.33 7.67 -13.45
CA PRO A 95 -3.17 7.59 -12.58
C PRO A 95 -2.31 8.86 -12.68
N ASN A 96 -1.41 9.03 -11.70
CA ASN A 96 -0.42 10.10 -11.76
C ASN A 96 0.47 9.88 -12.98
N GLU A 97 0.96 10.96 -13.59
CA GLU A 97 1.80 10.90 -14.81
C GLU A 97 3.06 10.03 -14.65
N SER A 98 3.54 9.85 -13.43
CA SER A 98 4.69 8.99 -13.12
C SER A 98 4.36 7.49 -13.03
N VAL A 99 3.09 7.10 -13.15
CA VAL A 99 2.63 5.72 -12.95
C VAL A 99 1.94 5.20 -14.22
N SER A 100 2.56 4.19 -14.83
CA SER A 100 1.90 3.37 -15.87
C SER A 100 1.19 2.19 -15.20
N ILE A 101 -0.07 1.93 -15.55
CA ILE A 101 -0.89 0.86 -14.97
C ILE A 101 -1.38 -0.08 -16.07
N GLU A 102 -1.17 -1.38 -15.87
CA GLU A 102 -1.85 -2.44 -16.60
C GLU A 102 -3.16 -2.79 -15.87
N TYR A 103 -4.28 -2.25 -16.34
CA TYR A 103 -5.54 -2.25 -15.60
C TYR A 103 -6.11 -3.64 -15.35
N GLU A 104 -5.99 -4.55 -16.32
CA GLU A 104 -6.49 -5.93 -16.16
C GLU A 104 -5.78 -6.63 -15.00
N GLN A 105 -4.47 -6.43 -14.88
CA GLN A 105 -3.67 -6.99 -13.80
C GLN A 105 -3.90 -6.25 -12.47
N ALA A 106 -4.09 -4.93 -12.50
CA ALA A 106 -4.36 -4.14 -11.31
C ALA A 106 -5.68 -4.54 -10.63
N ILE A 107 -6.72 -4.90 -11.40
CA ILE A 107 -8.00 -5.36 -10.85
C ILE A 107 -7.82 -6.61 -9.97
N GLU A 108 -6.93 -7.52 -10.36
CA GLU A 108 -6.68 -8.76 -9.64
C GLU A 108 -5.64 -8.58 -8.53
N TYR A 109 -4.48 -7.98 -8.85
CA TYR A 109 -3.31 -8.00 -7.97
C TYR A 109 -3.12 -6.73 -7.14
N ALA A 110 -3.80 -5.62 -7.45
CA ALA A 110 -3.76 -4.39 -6.66
C ALA A 110 -5.00 -4.20 -5.77
N LYS A 111 -5.72 -5.28 -5.49
CA LYS A 111 -6.92 -5.27 -4.65
C LYS A 111 -6.59 -5.36 -3.16
N ILE A 112 -7.44 -4.74 -2.33
CA ILE A 112 -7.44 -4.87 -0.87
C ILE A 112 -8.73 -5.62 -0.47
N ASP A 113 -8.66 -6.95 -0.42
CA ASP A 113 -9.83 -7.82 -0.15
C ASP A 113 -10.42 -7.65 1.25
N SER A 114 -9.54 -7.41 2.22
CA SER A 114 -9.93 -7.21 3.60
C SER A 114 -9.09 -6.11 4.21
N LEU A 115 -9.60 -5.51 5.28
CA LEU A 115 -8.85 -4.48 5.98
C LEU A 115 -7.57 -5.09 6.60
N PRO A 116 -6.38 -4.62 6.21
CA PRO A 116 -5.13 -5.13 6.77
C PRO A 116 -4.97 -4.72 8.24
N HIS A 117 -4.19 -5.50 8.99
CA HIS A 117 -3.80 -5.16 10.36
C HIS A 117 -2.75 -4.04 10.38
N LEU A 118 -1.88 -4.03 9.37
CA LEU A 118 -0.85 -3.02 9.16
C LEU A 118 -0.82 -2.62 7.70
N PHE A 119 -0.80 -1.32 7.43
CA PHE A 119 -0.59 -0.77 6.09
C PHE A 119 0.72 0.00 6.09
N ILE A 120 1.62 -0.36 5.18
CA ILE A 120 2.94 0.25 5.00
C ILE A 120 2.97 0.83 3.60
N THR A 121 3.32 2.11 3.51
CA THR A 121 3.50 2.79 2.22
C THR A 121 4.74 3.65 2.28
N SER A 122 5.54 3.64 1.20
CA SER A 122 6.58 4.63 1.03
C SER A 122 6.00 5.90 0.40
N SER A 123 6.43 7.06 0.90
CA SER A 123 5.98 8.34 0.40
C SER A 123 7.02 9.43 0.62
N ASP A 124 7.04 10.44 -0.25
CA ASP A 124 7.82 11.66 -0.07
C ASP A 124 7.18 12.61 0.98
N LEU A 125 5.99 12.26 1.48
CA LEU A 125 5.34 12.94 2.61
C LEU A 125 6.12 12.75 3.91
N ARG A 126 5.90 13.65 4.89
CA ARG A 126 6.52 13.52 6.22
C ARG A 126 6.12 12.18 6.86
N PRO A 127 7.07 11.42 7.44
CA PRO A 127 6.76 10.15 8.09
C PRO A 127 5.69 10.30 9.17
N PHE A 128 4.76 9.34 9.22
CA PHE A 128 3.70 9.34 10.23
C PHE A 128 3.25 7.92 10.57
N ILE A 129 2.58 7.78 11.72
CA ILE A 129 1.87 6.57 12.13
C ILE A 129 0.44 6.96 12.52
N LYS A 130 -0.55 6.26 11.97
CA LYS A 130 -1.96 6.39 12.37
C LYS A 130 -2.47 5.05 12.87
N VAL A 131 -3.07 5.07 14.05
CA VAL A 131 -3.73 3.90 14.63
C VAL A 131 -5.23 4.10 14.52
N ARG A 132 -5.91 3.17 13.84
CA ARG A 132 -7.38 3.19 13.78
C ARG A 132 -7.93 2.69 15.12
N GLN A 133 -8.57 3.56 15.88
CA GLN A 133 -9.26 3.15 17.10
C GLN A 133 -10.45 2.26 16.73
N LYS A 134 -10.46 1.02 17.23
CA LYS A 134 -11.65 0.17 17.20
C LYS A 134 -12.61 0.66 18.30
N TYR A 135 -13.81 1.10 17.90
CA TYR A 135 -14.97 1.45 18.74
C TYR A 135 -14.84 2.65 19.70
N LYS A 136 -15.41 3.80 19.31
CA LYS A 136 -15.84 4.87 20.25
C LYS A 136 -17.34 4.82 20.60
N HIS A 137 -18.12 3.92 19.99
CA HIS A 137 -19.59 3.88 20.12
C HIS A 137 -20.13 2.94 21.21
N LEU A 138 -19.29 2.38 22.09
CA LEU A 138 -19.75 1.48 23.17
C LEU A 138 -19.67 2.09 24.58
N ILE A 139 -19.39 3.38 24.71
CA ILE A 139 -19.42 4.10 26.00
C ILE A 139 -20.08 5.46 25.81
N SER A 140 -21.36 5.50 25.45
CA SER A 140 -22.20 6.70 25.67
C SER A 140 -23.66 6.37 26.05
N SER A 141 -23.88 5.18 26.60
CA SER A 141 -25.18 4.77 27.13
C SER A 141 -24.96 3.87 28.35
N ALA A 142 -24.62 4.52 29.46
CA ALA A 142 -24.80 4.03 30.81
C ALA A 142 -25.15 5.23 31.69
#